data_AF-A0A932D702-F1
#
_entry.id   AF-A0A932D702-F1
#
_cell.length_a   1.000
_cell.length_b   1.000
_cell.length_c   1.000
_cell.angle_alpha   90.00
_cell.angle_beta   90.00
_cell.angle_gamma   90.00
#
_symmetry.space_group_name_H-M   'P 1'
#
loop_
_entity.id
_entity.type
_entity.pdbx_description
1 polymer ?
#
loop_
_entity_poly.entity_id
_entity_poly.type
_entity_poly.pdbx_seq_one_letter_code
_entity_poly.pdbx_strand_id
1 'polypeptide(L)'
;MPHDLTDSAASPASLLWAMPAGALLFYALVRWIQTAAPKADPWDTDTEAAVNQPEATPVCHHCLTPLPAEPLFCPECGSAVGAYNNLLPYPYVFSLGEVFRNGTLGKFRLNVVTIVGFLLVSLLQPVFFLVPVYWFFLLRNVARIRKGDVGAPPASLEAHA
;
A
#
# COMPACT_ATOMS: atom_id res chain seq x y z
N MET A 1 33.31 14.47 31.92
CA MET A 1 31.95 14.99 31.76
C MET A 1 31.05 13.80 31.48
N PRO A 2 30.34 13.25 32.48
CA PRO A 2 29.39 12.17 32.24
C PRO A 2 28.12 12.76 31.62
N HIS A 3 27.64 12.10 30.56
CA HIS A 3 26.38 12.36 29.90
C HIS A 3 25.23 11.80 30.75
N ASP A 4 24.39 12.69 31.30
CA ASP A 4 23.08 12.29 31.84
C ASP A 4 22.12 12.04 30.66
N LEU A 5 21.88 10.77 30.35
CA LEU A 5 21.00 10.28 29.28
C LEU A 5 19.64 9.81 29.81
N THR A 6 19.21 10.24 31.01
CA THR A 6 18.03 9.65 31.68
C THR A 6 16.73 10.48 31.65
N ASP A 7 16.69 11.66 31.05
CA ASP A 7 15.46 12.49 31.04
C ASP A 7 14.68 12.42 29.71
N SER A 8 14.33 11.20 29.27
CA SER A 8 13.31 11.01 28.21
C SER A 8 12.22 10.02 28.64
N ALA A 9 12.03 9.84 29.95
CA ALA A 9 10.80 9.26 30.46
C ALA A 9 9.75 10.38 30.52
N ALA A 10 8.62 10.19 29.83
CA ALA A 10 7.49 11.12 29.89
C ALA A 10 7.18 11.45 31.36
N SER A 11 7.30 12.72 31.74
CA SER A 11 7.03 13.13 33.13
C SER A 11 5.61 12.71 33.52
N PRO A 12 5.35 12.30 34.77
CA PRO A 12 4.01 11.89 35.19
C PRO A 12 2.95 12.97 34.92
N ALA A 13 3.37 14.25 34.84
CA ALA A 13 2.54 15.38 34.46
C ALA A 13 2.12 15.38 32.97
N SER A 14 2.95 14.89 32.04
CA SER A 14 2.61 14.81 30.62
C SER A 14 1.65 13.66 30.31
N LEU A 15 1.70 12.57 31.09
CA LEU A 15 0.75 11.45 31.00
C LEU A 15 -0.69 11.86 31.35
N LEU A 16 -0.87 12.81 32.28
CA LEU A 16 -2.19 13.31 32.70
C LEU A 16 -2.95 14.00 31.56
N TRP A 17 -2.25 14.61 30.61
CA TRP A 17 -2.85 15.28 29.45
C TRP A 17 -2.86 14.41 28.20
N ALA A 18 -1.90 13.49 28.06
CA ALA A 18 -1.80 12.61 26.90
C ALA A 18 -3.01 11.67 26.75
N MET A 19 -3.49 11.08 27.85
CA MET A 19 -4.63 10.16 27.85
C MET A 19 -5.95 10.82 27.43
N PRO A 20 -6.39 11.94 28.03
CA PRO A 20 -7.62 12.61 27.59
C PRO A 20 -7.50 13.19 26.19
N ALA A 21 -6.34 13.72 25.79
CA ALA A 21 -6.11 14.21 24.43
C ALA A 21 -6.20 13.07 23.39
N GLY A 22 -5.58 11.92 23.69
CA GLY A 22 -5.68 10.72 22.87
C GLY A 22 -7.11 10.21 22.75
N ALA A 23 -7.86 10.17 23.85
CA ALA A 23 -9.27 9.78 23.86
C ALA A 23 -10.15 10.74 23.03
N LEU A 24 -9.90 12.05 23.11
CA LEU A 24 -10.59 13.06 22.30
C LEU A 24 -10.30 12.92 20.82
N LEU A 25 -9.04 12.68 20.45
CA LEU A 25 -8.63 12.43 19.06
C LEU A 25 -9.25 11.15 18.52
N PHE A 26 -9.25 10.07 19.30
CA PHE A 26 -9.88 8.82 18.92
C PHE A 26 -11.40 8.98 18.76
N TYR A 27 -12.06 9.66 19.70
CA TYR A 27 -13.49 9.98 19.60
C TYR A 27 -13.81 10.82 18.37
N ALA A 28 -13.02 11.87 18.09
CA ALA A 28 -13.17 12.70 16.92
C ALA A 28 -13.00 11.91 15.62
N LEU A 29 -12.01 11.00 15.57
CA LEU A 29 -11.79 10.10 14.44
C LEU A 29 -12.97 9.15 14.24
N VAL A 30 -13.44 8.48 15.29
CA VAL A 30 -14.60 7.57 15.24
C VAL A 30 -15.84 8.32 14.79
N ARG A 31 -16.10 9.50 15.35
CA ARG A 31 -17.25 10.33 14.96
C ARG A 31 -17.13 10.76 13.51
N TRP A 32 -15.95 11.20 13.07
CA TRP A 32 -15.71 11.57 11.66
C TRP A 32 -16.03 10.40 10.71
N ILE A 33 -15.55 9.20 11.02
CA ILE A 33 -15.84 7.97 10.26
C ILE A 33 -17.34 7.68 10.25
N GLN A 34 -18.02 7.76 11.39
CA GLN A 34 -19.46 7.49 11.48
C GLN A 34 -20.33 8.54 10.78
N THR A 35 -19.87 9.80 10.75
CA THR A 35 -20.59 10.89 10.07
C THR A 35 -20.29 10.98 8.58
N ALA A 36 -19.27 10.26 8.10
CA ALA A 36 -19.06 10.09 6.67
C ALA A 36 -20.26 9.30 6.13
N ALA A 37 -21.20 10.00 5.49
CA ALA A 37 -22.37 9.37 4.90
C ALA A 37 -21.89 8.25 3.96
N PRO A 38 -22.37 7.00 4.13
CA PRO A 38 -22.12 5.95 3.17
C PRO A 38 -22.59 6.47 1.82
N LYS A 39 -21.66 6.62 0.88
CA LYS A 39 -22.04 6.92 -0.50
C LYS A 39 -22.92 5.76 -0.95
N ALA A 40 -24.13 6.06 -1.42
CA ALA A 40 -25.02 5.04 -1.97
C ALA A 40 -24.24 4.23 -3.01
N ASP A 41 -24.41 2.91 -2.99
CA ASP A 41 -23.74 2.03 -3.93
C ASP A 41 -24.07 2.51 -5.36
N PRO A 42 -23.05 2.81 -6.20
CA PRO A 42 -23.29 3.23 -7.57
C PRO A 42 -23.88 2.10 -8.45
N TRP A 43 -23.87 0.84 -8.00
CA TRP A 43 -24.35 -0.31 -8.74
C TRP A 43 -25.82 -0.61 -8.41
N ASP A 44 -26.58 -0.97 -9.45
CA ASP A 44 -27.95 -1.48 -9.28
C ASP A 44 -27.93 -2.95 -8.82
N THR A 45 -29.07 -3.41 -8.29
CA THR A 45 -29.21 -4.77 -7.75
C THR A 45 -29.04 -5.86 -8.80
N ASP A 46 -29.32 -5.58 -10.08
CA ASP A 46 -29.22 -6.57 -11.15
C ASP A 46 -27.75 -6.76 -11.53
N THR A 47 -26.97 -5.68 -11.55
CA THR A 47 -25.50 -5.72 -11.74
C THR A 47 -24.82 -6.47 -10.60
N GLU A 48 -25.20 -6.21 -9.34
CA GLU A 48 -24.66 -6.94 -8.19
C GLU A 48 -25.00 -8.44 -8.27
N ALA A 49 -26.24 -8.78 -8.63
CA ALA A 49 -26.65 -10.17 -8.81
C ALA A 49 -25.87 -10.85 -9.95
N ALA A 50 -25.61 -10.15 -11.06
CA ALA A 50 -24.87 -10.68 -12.20
C ALA A 50 -23.39 -10.97 -11.87
N VAL A 51 -22.73 -10.10 -11.11
CA VAL A 51 -21.31 -10.28 -10.71
C VAL A 51 -21.13 -11.46 -9.75
N ASN A 52 -22.15 -11.75 -8.93
CA ASN A 52 -22.10 -12.85 -7.97
C ASN A 52 -22.50 -14.22 -8.56
N GLN A 53 -22.81 -14.30 -9.86
CA GLN A 53 -23.11 -15.58 -10.51
C GLN A 53 -21.84 -16.43 -10.64
N PRO A 54 -21.93 -17.76 -10.50
CA PRO A 54 -20.77 -18.65 -10.65
C PRO A 54 -20.16 -18.61 -12.07
N GLU A 55 -20.96 -18.22 -13.07
CA GLU A 55 -20.54 -18.08 -14.47
C GLU A 55 -19.92 -16.71 -14.79
N ALA A 56 -19.87 -15.80 -13.80
CA ALA A 56 -19.23 -14.52 -13.95
C ALA A 56 -17.73 -14.72 -14.17
N THR A 57 -17.20 -14.16 -15.26
CA THR A 57 -15.78 -14.26 -15.57
C THR A 57 -14.98 -13.35 -14.64
N PRO A 58 -14.03 -13.89 -13.85
CA PRO A 58 -13.17 -13.05 -13.03
C PRO A 58 -12.32 -12.17 -13.93
N VAL A 59 -12.14 -10.90 -13.56
CA VAL A 59 -11.32 -9.95 -14.29
C VAL A 59 -10.24 -9.35 -13.40
N CYS A 60 -9.13 -8.95 -13.99
CA CYS A 60 -8.07 -8.24 -13.28
C CYS A 60 -8.58 -6.86 -12.84
N HIS A 61 -8.45 -6.54 -11.55
CA HIS A 61 -8.86 -5.24 -11.00
C HIS A 61 -8.01 -4.05 -11.49
N HIS A 62 -6.85 -4.31 -12.10
CA HIS A 62 -5.98 -3.28 -12.67
C HIS A 62 -6.23 -3.01 -14.15
N CYS A 63 -6.32 -4.05 -14.98
CA CYS A 63 -6.38 -3.91 -16.45
C CYS A 63 -7.67 -4.48 -17.07
N LEU A 64 -8.58 -5.02 -16.26
CA LEU A 64 -9.86 -5.62 -16.67
C LEU A 64 -9.73 -6.81 -17.64
N THR A 65 -8.53 -7.36 -17.82
CA THR A 65 -8.33 -8.58 -18.60
C THR A 65 -9.04 -9.76 -17.93
N PRO A 66 -9.79 -10.57 -18.69
CA PRO A 66 -10.34 -11.85 -18.21
C PRO A 66 -9.25 -12.75 -17.64
N LEU A 67 -9.53 -13.32 -16.49
CA LEU A 67 -8.61 -14.18 -15.76
C LEU A 67 -9.03 -15.65 -15.93
N PRO A 68 -8.06 -16.59 -16.02
CA PRO A 68 -8.37 -18.02 -15.94
C PRO A 68 -8.92 -18.40 -14.55
N ALA A 69 -9.24 -19.67 -14.32
CA ALA A 69 -9.56 -20.14 -12.98
C ALA A 69 -8.31 -20.05 -12.07
N GLU A 70 -8.41 -19.32 -10.96
CA GLU A 70 -7.39 -19.20 -9.88
C GLU A 70 -5.99 -18.67 -10.24
N PRO A 71 -5.81 -17.55 -10.96
CA PRO A 71 -4.51 -16.96 -11.17
C PRO A 71 -4.02 -16.25 -9.91
N LEU A 72 -2.72 -16.36 -9.65
CA LEU A 72 -2.02 -15.57 -8.62
C LEU A 72 -1.51 -14.23 -9.18
N PHE A 73 -1.28 -14.17 -10.48
CA PHE A 73 -0.84 -12.97 -11.19
C PHE A 73 -1.58 -12.80 -12.51
N CYS A 74 -1.87 -11.56 -12.87
CA CYS A 74 -2.42 -11.24 -14.17
C CYS A 74 -1.35 -11.45 -15.25
N PRO A 75 -1.62 -12.23 -16.31
CA PRO A 75 -0.64 -12.49 -17.37
C PRO A 75 -0.29 -11.24 -18.18
N GLU A 76 -1.21 -10.27 -18.27
CA GLU A 76 -1.01 -9.06 -19.07
C GLU A 76 -0.23 -7.98 -18.31
N CYS A 77 -0.64 -7.63 -17.08
CA CYS A 77 -0.05 -6.51 -16.33
C CYS A 77 0.87 -6.94 -15.18
N GLY A 78 0.91 -8.24 -14.84
CA GLY A 78 1.71 -8.78 -13.74
C GLY A 78 1.23 -8.35 -12.35
N SER A 79 0.03 -7.80 -12.21
CA SER A 79 -0.56 -7.48 -10.90
C SER A 79 -0.91 -8.75 -10.14
N ALA A 80 -0.76 -8.74 -8.81
CA ALA A 80 -1.16 -9.85 -7.95
C ALA A 80 -2.68 -9.91 -7.86
N VAL A 81 -3.25 -10.99 -8.40
CA VAL A 81 -4.70 -11.23 -8.44
C VAL A 81 -5.02 -12.49 -7.63
N GLY A 82 -6.31 -12.75 -7.43
CA GLY A 82 -6.79 -13.93 -6.71
C GLY A 82 -7.61 -13.58 -5.47
N ALA A 83 -8.42 -14.56 -5.04
CA ALA A 83 -9.27 -14.42 -3.88
C ALA A 83 -8.41 -14.25 -2.61
N TYR A 84 -8.77 -13.27 -1.78
CA TYR A 84 -8.13 -13.06 -0.47
C TYR A 84 -6.61 -12.84 -0.54
N ASN A 85 -6.09 -12.24 -1.61
CA ASN A 85 -4.66 -12.02 -1.82
C ASN A 85 -3.97 -11.27 -0.67
N ASN A 86 -4.70 -10.44 0.09
CA ASN A 86 -4.19 -9.69 1.24
C ASN A 86 -4.47 -10.32 2.61
N LEU A 87 -5.29 -11.37 2.66
CA LEU A 87 -5.79 -11.96 3.91
C LEU A 87 -5.21 -13.34 4.17
N LEU A 88 -4.82 -14.07 3.13
CA LEU A 88 -4.18 -15.37 3.27
C LEU A 88 -2.65 -15.22 3.43
N PRO A 89 -2.01 -15.92 4.39
CA PRO A 89 -0.58 -15.73 4.70
C PRO A 89 0.36 -15.90 3.51
N TYR A 90 0.07 -16.85 2.62
CA TYR A 90 0.92 -17.11 1.45
C TYR A 90 0.67 -16.11 0.30
N PRO A 91 -0.57 -15.92 -0.19
CA PRO A 91 -0.86 -14.90 -1.21
C PRO A 91 -0.47 -13.47 -0.84
N TYR A 92 -0.46 -13.13 0.46
CA TYR A 92 -0.05 -11.83 0.96
C TYR A 92 1.37 -11.43 0.52
N VAL A 93 2.27 -12.40 0.36
CA VAL A 93 3.65 -12.12 -0.11
C VAL A 93 3.63 -11.57 -1.54
N PHE A 94 2.68 -11.99 -2.37
CA PHE A 94 2.57 -11.51 -3.75
C PHE A 94 2.08 -10.07 -3.82
N SER A 95 1.07 -9.71 -3.03
CA SER A 95 0.59 -8.32 -2.96
C SER A 95 1.63 -7.39 -2.36
N LEU A 96 2.36 -7.85 -1.33
CA LEU A 96 3.48 -7.11 -0.75
C LEU A 96 4.60 -6.90 -1.79
N GLY A 97 4.94 -7.94 -2.55
CA GLY A 97 5.90 -7.88 -3.64
C GLY A 97 5.48 -6.88 -4.73
N GLU A 98 4.20 -6.85 -5.09
CA GLU A 98 3.64 -5.86 -6.01
C GLU A 98 3.78 -4.43 -5.49
N VAL A 99 3.50 -4.18 -4.21
CA VAL A 99 3.70 -2.86 -3.58
C VAL A 99 5.16 -2.42 -3.70
N PHE A 100 6.10 -3.29 -3.35
CA PHE A 100 7.52 -2.95 -3.45
C PHE A 100 7.99 -2.74 -4.89
N ARG A 101 7.54 -3.58 -5.83
CA ARG A 101 7.79 -3.43 -7.27
C ARG A 101 7.23 -2.11 -7.81
N ASN A 102 6.03 -1.73 -7.38
CA ASN A 102 5.42 -0.47 -7.76
C ASN A 102 6.19 0.74 -7.22
N GLY A 103 6.75 0.63 -6.01
CA GLY A 103 7.64 1.65 -5.45
C GLY A 103 8.95 1.84 -6.24
N THR A 104 9.59 0.77 -6.69
CA THR A 104 10.90 0.84 -7.36
C THR A 104 10.84 0.99 -8.88
N LEU A 105 9.82 0.45 -9.54
CA LEU A 105 9.71 0.42 -11.01
C LEU A 105 8.39 1.00 -11.51
N GLY A 106 7.34 0.97 -10.69
CA GLY A 106 6.00 1.36 -11.08
C GLY A 106 5.82 2.86 -11.32
N LYS A 107 4.63 3.18 -11.83
CA LYS A 107 4.12 4.54 -11.98
C LYS A 107 3.11 4.79 -10.87
N PHE A 108 3.35 5.80 -10.04
CA PHE A 108 2.41 6.20 -8.99
C PHE A 108 2.38 7.72 -8.84
N ARG A 109 1.30 8.22 -8.24
CA ARG A 109 1.17 9.66 -7.95
C ARG A 109 2.09 10.02 -6.79
N LEU A 110 3.02 10.95 -7.03
CA LEU A 110 3.89 11.49 -6.00
C LEU A 110 3.06 12.35 -5.04
N ASN A 111 2.66 11.75 -3.92
CA ASN A 111 2.07 12.44 -2.78
C ASN A 111 2.90 12.10 -1.54
N VAL A 112 2.96 13.01 -0.57
CA VAL A 112 3.62 12.79 0.73
C VAL A 112 3.08 11.53 1.38
N VAL A 113 1.76 11.33 1.33
CA VAL A 113 1.10 10.12 1.86
C VAL A 113 1.64 8.84 1.22
N THR A 114 1.82 8.85 -0.11
CA THR A 114 2.34 7.68 -0.85
C THR A 114 3.80 7.37 -0.47
N ILE A 115 4.65 8.39 -0.37
CA ILE A 115 6.06 8.21 0.01
C ILE A 115 6.16 7.71 1.45
N VAL A 116 5.45 8.36 2.38
CA VAL A 116 5.40 7.93 3.79
C VAL A 116 4.88 6.49 3.89
N GLY A 117 3.85 6.14 3.11
CA GLY A 117 3.33 4.77 3.04
C GLY A 117 4.39 3.75 2.65
N PHE A 118 5.17 4.00 1.59
CA PHE A 118 6.26 3.09 1.18
C PHE A 118 7.35 2.96 2.25
N LEU A 119 7.72 4.06 2.90
CA LEU A 119 8.71 4.04 3.98
C LEU A 119 8.22 3.22 5.18
N LEU A 120 6.98 3.47 5.63
CA LEU A 120 6.38 2.72 6.74
C LEU A 120 6.25 1.24 6.43
N VAL A 121 5.71 0.89 5.26
CA VAL A 121 5.57 -0.52 4.84
C VAL A 121 6.94 -1.20 4.80
N SER A 122 7.99 -0.54 4.29
CA SER A 122 9.34 -1.11 4.26
C SER A 122 9.93 -1.35 5.66
N LEU A 123 9.66 -0.46 6.63
CA LEU A 123 10.15 -0.59 8.00
C LEU A 123 9.41 -1.65 8.81
N LEU A 124 8.14 -1.92 8.48
CA LEU A 124 7.31 -2.89 9.17
C LEU A 124 7.59 -4.34 8.73
N GLN A 125 8.34 -4.55 7.64
CA GLN A 125 8.66 -5.90 7.19
C GLN A 125 9.79 -6.52 8.02
N PRO A 126 9.77 -7.86 8.22
CA PRO A 126 10.82 -8.58 8.94
C PRO A 126 12.20 -8.49 8.27
N VAL A 127 12.27 -8.04 7.01
CA VAL A 127 13.48 -7.95 6.18
C VAL A 127 14.12 -6.56 6.27
N PHE A 128 14.22 -6.01 7.48
CA PHE A 128 14.65 -4.62 7.72
C PHE A 128 16.06 -4.30 7.18
N PHE A 129 16.94 -5.31 7.07
CA PHE A 129 18.30 -5.14 6.55
C PHE A 129 18.34 -4.77 5.06
N LEU A 130 17.30 -5.10 4.28
CA LEU A 130 17.18 -4.71 2.87
C LEU A 130 16.56 -3.33 2.67
N VAL A 131 16.09 -2.68 3.74
CA VAL A 131 15.41 -1.38 3.67
C VAL A 131 16.28 -0.29 3.03
N PRO A 132 17.58 -0.13 3.36
CA PRO A 132 18.41 0.89 2.72
C PRO A 132 18.54 0.68 1.19
N VAL A 133 18.65 -0.59 0.76
CA VAL A 133 18.70 -0.95 -0.66
C VAL A 133 17.39 -0.59 -1.35
N TYR A 134 16.25 -0.96 -0.74
CA TYR A 134 14.94 -0.60 -1.25
C TYR A 134 14.75 0.92 -1.36
N TRP A 135 15.14 1.68 -0.33
CA TRP A 135 15.04 3.15 -0.34
C TRP A 135 15.87 3.78 -1.45
N PHE A 136 17.07 3.26 -1.71
CA PHE A 136 17.88 3.73 -2.84
C PHE A 136 17.13 3.60 -4.17
N PHE A 137 16.52 2.43 -4.45
CA PHE A 137 15.74 2.23 -5.67
C PHE A 137 14.44 3.05 -5.69
N LEU A 138 13.75 3.18 -4.56
CA LEU A 138 12.55 4.01 -4.42
C LEU A 138 12.87 5.48 -4.73
N LEU A 139 13.93 6.04 -4.13
CA LEU A 139 14.34 7.43 -4.36
C LEU A 139 14.78 7.66 -5.81
N ARG A 140 15.48 6.69 -6.41
CA ARG A 140 15.81 6.72 -7.84
C ARG A 140 14.55 6.75 -8.70
N ASN A 141 13.54 5.95 -8.38
CA ASN A 141 12.26 5.95 -9.10
C ASN A 141 11.49 7.25 -8.91
N VAL A 142 11.44 7.79 -7.69
CA VAL A 142 10.82 9.11 -7.40
C VAL A 142 11.51 10.22 -8.19
N ALA A 143 12.84 10.22 -8.25
CA ALA A 143 13.59 11.17 -9.06
C ALA A 143 13.25 11.05 -10.55
N ARG A 144 13.11 9.83 -11.08
CA ARG A 144 12.66 9.56 -12.45
C ARG A 144 11.24 10.09 -12.70
N ILE A 145 10.28 9.79 -11.82
CA ILE A 145 8.90 10.25 -11.96
C ILE A 145 8.84 11.80 -11.92
N ARG A 146 9.62 12.43 -11.03
CA ARG A 146 9.68 13.89 -10.92
C ARG A 146 10.24 14.55 -12.18
N LYS A 147 11.15 13.87 -12.90
CA LYS A 147 11.68 14.34 -14.19
C LYS A 147 10.70 14.19 -15.35
N GLY A 148 9.56 13.52 -15.14
CA GLY A 148 8.56 13.30 -16.19
C GLY A 148 8.90 12.15 -17.13
N ASP A 149 9.90 11.33 -16.82
CA ASP A 149 10.34 10.16 -17.63
C ASP A 149 9.38 8.96 -17.50
N VAL A 150 8.07 9.23 -17.55
CA VAL A 150 6.97 8.29 -17.26
C VAL A 150 6.71 7.40 -18.50
N GLY A 151 7.72 6.66 -18.93
CA GLY A 151 7.61 5.79 -20.11
C GLY A 151 8.75 4.79 -20.28
N ALA A 152 9.97 5.12 -19.87
CA ALA A 152 11.11 4.23 -20.04
C ALA A 152 11.25 3.28 -18.83
N PRO A 153 11.30 1.95 -19.02
CA PRO A 153 11.84 1.06 -18.01
C PRO A 153 13.30 1.47 -17.70
N PRO A 154 13.82 1.22 -16.49
CA PRO A 154 15.21 1.53 -16.20
C PRO A 154 16.12 0.78 -17.19
N ALA A 155 17.12 1.46 -17.75
CA ALA A 155 18.08 0.91 -18.71
C ALA A 155 18.75 -0.41 -18.25
N SER A 156 18.72 -0.72 -16.95
CA SER A 156 19.20 -1.99 -16.40
C SER A 156 18.33 -3.20 -16.74
N LEU A 157 17.07 -3.02 -17.16
CA LEU A 157 16.18 -4.11 -17.60
C LEU A 157 16.26 -4.39 -19.10
N GLU A 158 16.70 -3.42 -19.92
CA GLU A 158 16.94 -3.62 -21.36
C GLU A 158 18.24 -4.41 -21.63
N ALA A 159 19.17 -4.44 -20.68
CA ALA A 159 20.42 -5.20 -20.82
C ALA A 159 20.25 -6.72 -20.61
N HIS A 160 19.05 -7.18 -20.22
CA HIS A 160 18.78 -8.57 -19.84
C HIS A 160 17.47 -9.15 -20.42
N ALA A 161 16.83 -8.43 -21.35
CA ALA A 161 15.72 -8.93 -22.17
C ALA A 161 16.25 -9.31 -23.55
#